data_AF-A0A946II33-F1
#
_entry.id   AF-A0A946II33-F1
#
_cell.length_a   1.000
_cell.length_b   1.000
_cell.length_c   1.000
_cell.angle_alpha   90.00
_cell.angle_beta   90.00
_cell.angle_gamma   90.00
#
_symmetry.space_group_name_H-M   'P 1'
#
loop_
_entity.id
_entity.type
_entity.pdbx_description
1 polymer ?
#
loop_
_entity_poly.entity_id
_entity_poly.type
_entity_poly.pdbx_seq_one_letter_code
_entity_poly.pdbx_strand_id
1 'polypeptide(L)'
;MSTQMLTYLFVGLSFALYIGIAIWSRAGSTKDFYIAGGGVHPVVNGMATAADWMSAASFISMAGIISFIGRDGSVYLLGWTGGYVLLAFLLAPYLRKFGRFTVPDFIGERYYSRTARIVAVVCLIFVSFTYVAGQMRGVGIVFSRFLEVDVSTGVIIGMAVVFMYAVLGGMKGITYTQVAQYCVLIFAYMVPAIFISIMITDNPIPQLGFGSEVNDGSGLSVLQKLDSVLLDLGFSAYTEGSKSTIDVFA
;
A
#
# COMPACT_ATOMS: atom_id res chain seq x y z
N MET A 1 -28.98 -4.97 -11.42
CA MET A 1 -27.67 -5.55 -11.78
C MET A 1 -27.28 -6.52 -10.69
N SER A 2 -26.71 -7.70 -11.02
CA SER A 2 -26.13 -8.58 -9.99
C SER A 2 -24.86 -7.94 -9.42
N THR A 3 -24.51 -8.27 -8.17
CA THR A 3 -23.27 -7.81 -7.52
C THR A 3 -22.04 -8.16 -8.35
N GLN A 4 -22.01 -9.36 -8.94
CA GLN A 4 -20.94 -9.82 -9.82
C GLN A 4 -20.78 -8.94 -11.08
N MET A 5 -21.88 -8.54 -11.71
CA MET A 5 -21.85 -7.63 -12.86
C MET A 5 -21.32 -6.24 -12.47
N LEU A 6 -21.70 -5.72 -11.31
CA LEU A 6 -21.16 -4.46 -10.80
C LEU A 6 -19.65 -4.58 -10.55
N THR A 7 -19.20 -5.67 -9.94
CA THR A 7 -17.77 -5.92 -9.70
C THR A 7 -16.98 -5.94 -11.02
N TYR A 8 -17.42 -6.68 -12.03
CA TYR A 8 -16.75 -6.70 -13.33
C TYR A 8 -16.73 -5.35 -14.02
N LEU A 9 -17.81 -4.57 -13.89
CA LEU A 9 -17.87 -3.23 -14.44
C LEU A 9 -16.87 -2.29 -13.74
N PHE A 10 -16.83 -2.27 -12.40
CA PHE A 10 -15.89 -1.42 -11.65
C PHE A 10 -14.43 -1.82 -11.89
N VAL A 11 -14.12 -3.11 -11.89
CA VAL A 11 -12.77 -3.63 -12.15
C VAL A 11 -12.36 -3.37 -13.61
N GLY A 12 -13.27 -3.60 -14.56
CA GLY A 12 -13.02 -3.31 -15.97
C GLY A 12 -12.78 -1.83 -16.23
N LEU A 13 -13.58 -0.95 -15.62
CA LEU A 13 -13.43 0.50 -15.72
C LEU A 13 -12.12 1.00 -15.08
N SER A 14 -11.71 0.42 -13.95
CA SER A 14 -10.43 0.82 -13.33
C SER A 14 -9.23 0.43 -14.19
N PHE A 15 -9.21 -0.79 -14.75
CA PHE A 15 -8.16 -1.17 -15.70
C PHE A 15 -8.18 -0.35 -16.99
N ALA A 16 -9.36 -0.09 -17.54
CA ALA A 16 -9.50 0.76 -18.72
C ALA A 16 -8.97 2.19 -18.45
N LEU A 17 -9.26 2.75 -17.28
CA LEU A 17 -8.70 4.03 -16.85
C LEU A 17 -7.17 3.97 -16.75
N TYR A 18 -6.61 2.94 -16.10
CA TYR A 18 -5.16 2.83 -15.92
C TYR A 18 -4.42 2.64 -17.26
N ILE A 19 -4.95 1.79 -18.15
CA ILE A 19 -4.41 1.59 -19.49
C ILE A 19 -4.54 2.88 -20.31
N GLY A 20 -5.68 3.57 -20.23
CA GLY A 20 -5.90 4.86 -20.89
C GLY A 20 -4.89 5.92 -20.47
N ILE A 21 -4.61 6.01 -19.15
CA ILE A 21 -3.57 6.90 -18.61
C ILE A 21 -2.20 6.50 -19.17
N ALA A 22 -1.85 5.22 -19.17
CA ALA A 22 -0.56 4.75 -19.68
C ALA A 22 -0.35 5.06 -21.17
N ILE A 23 -1.39 4.93 -21.99
CA ILE A 23 -1.35 5.29 -23.42
C ILE A 23 -1.18 6.81 -23.60
N TRP A 24 -1.95 7.61 -22.86
CA TRP A 24 -1.87 9.08 -22.92
C TRP A 24 -0.52 9.63 -22.46
N SER A 25 0.10 8.98 -21.49
CA SER A 25 1.35 9.41 -20.85
C SER A 25 2.60 8.72 -21.38
N ARG A 26 2.49 8.00 -22.50
CA ARG A 26 3.56 7.19 -23.11
C ARG A 26 4.89 7.94 -23.17
N ALA A 27 5.94 7.32 -22.63
CA ALA A 27 7.27 7.91 -22.59
C ALA A 27 7.89 8.00 -23.99
N GLY A 28 8.41 9.19 -24.34
CA GLY A 28 9.10 9.44 -25.61
C GLY A 28 10.63 9.35 -25.53
N SER A 29 11.19 9.33 -24.32
CA SER A 29 12.64 9.27 -24.08
C SER A 29 13.00 8.42 -22.85
N THR A 30 14.26 8.00 -22.74
CA THR A 30 14.78 7.26 -21.57
C THR A 30 14.61 8.05 -20.26
N LYS A 31 14.76 9.37 -20.31
CA LYS A 31 14.57 10.24 -19.14
C LYS A 31 13.11 10.29 -18.72
N ASP A 32 12.18 10.30 -19.67
CA ASP A 32 10.74 10.22 -19.39
C ASP A 32 10.35 8.85 -18.85
N PHE A 33 10.98 7.79 -19.37
CA PHE A 33 10.73 6.42 -18.95
C PHE A 33 11.17 6.16 -17.51
N TYR A 34 12.31 6.68 -17.06
CA TYR A 34 12.82 6.39 -15.70
C TYR A 34 12.46 7.44 -14.65
N ILE A 35 12.35 8.73 -14.99
CA ILE A 35 12.12 9.80 -14.00
C ILE A 35 11.00 10.78 -14.39
N ALA A 36 10.17 10.43 -15.38
CA ALA A 36 9.09 11.29 -15.86
C ALA A 36 9.56 12.73 -16.23
N GLY A 37 10.80 12.84 -16.73
CA GLY A 37 11.41 14.13 -17.07
C GLY A 37 11.78 15.01 -15.87
N GLY A 38 11.50 14.59 -14.63
CA GLY A 38 11.74 15.36 -13.40
C GLY A 38 10.72 16.46 -13.11
N GLY A 39 9.63 16.55 -13.89
CA GLY A 39 8.64 17.63 -13.84
C GLY A 39 7.33 17.30 -13.10
N VAL A 40 7.25 16.17 -12.40
CA VAL A 40 6.03 15.77 -11.68
C VAL A 40 5.82 16.71 -10.48
N HIS A 41 4.61 17.25 -10.35
CA HIS A 41 4.24 18.11 -9.23
C HIS A 41 4.40 17.37 -7.88
N PRO A 42 4.95 17.99 -6.82
CA PRO A 42 5.22 17.29 -5.55
C PRO A 42 4.01 16.57 -4.95
N VAL A 43 2.82 17.17 -5.02
CA VAL A 43 1.58 16.54 -4.52
C VAL A 43 1.22 15.30 -5.34
N VAL A 44 1.38 15.34 -6.67
CA VAL A 44 1.14 14.19 -7.57
C VAL A 44 2.11 13.06 -7.25
N ASN A 45 3.38 13.40 -7.05
CA ASN A 45 4.40 12.42 -6.66
C ASN A 45 4.14 11.83 -5.26
N GLY A 46 3.66 12.66 -4.32
CA GLY A 46 3.27 12.23 -2.98
C GLY A 46 2.06 11.29 -2.98
N MET A 47 1.03 11.59 -3.78
CA MET A 47 -0.12 10.70 -3.97
C MET A 47 0.29 9.38 -4.61
N ALA A 48 1.13 9.42 -5.64
CA ALA A 48 1.64 8.22 -6.29
C ALA A 48 2.45 7.34 -5.31
N THR A 49 3.30 7.99 -4.50
CA THR A 49 4.06 7.36 -3.43
C THR A 49 3.17 6.74 -2.36
N ALA A 50 2.11 7.45 -1.94
CA ALA A 50 1.15 6.92 -0.97
C ALA A 50 0.38 5.71 -1.53
N ALA A 51 0.01 5.71 -2.81
CA ALA A 51 -0.61 4.55 -3.45
C ALA A 51 0.31 3.32 -3.45
N ASP A 52 1.61 3.52 -3.72
CA ASP A 52 2.61 2.45 -3.66
C ASP A 52 2.77 1.87 -2.25
N TRP A 53 2.70 2.74 -1.23
CA TRP A 53 2.67 2.32 0.17
C TRP A 53 1.42 1.52 0.52
N MET A 54 0.25 1.87 -0.04
CA MET A 54 -1.04 1.19 0.13
C MET A 54 -1.14 -0.09 -0.73
N SER A 55 -0.19 -1.01 -0.55
CA SER A 55 -0.10 -2.25 -1.32
C SER A 55 -0.86 -3.43 -0.69
N ALA A 56 -0.79 -4.63 -1.29
CA ALA A 56 -1.40 -5.83 -0.72
C ALA A 56 -0.85 -6.16 0.68
N ALA A 57 0.42 -5.82 0.94
CA ALA A 57 1.01 -5.96 2.27
C ALA A 57 0.30 -5.06 3.30
N SER A 58 0.00 -3.82 2.93
CA SER A 58 -0.66 -2.85 3.81
C SER A 58 -2.15 -3.13 3.98
N PHE A 59 -2.83 -3.61 2.94
CA PHE A 59 -4.27 -3.87 3.00
C PHE A 59 -4.60 -5.26 3.57
N ILE A 60 -4.03 -6.32 3.00
CA ILE A 60 -4.37 -7.70 3.35
C ILE A 60 -3.55 -8.15 4.56
N SER A 61 -2.22 -7.98 4.51
CA SER A 61 -1.35 -8.52 5.56
C SER A 61 -1.47 -7.75 6.86
N MET A 62 -1.52 -6.41 6.83
CA MET A 62 -1.65 -5.60 8.05
C MET A 62 -2.99 -5.83 8.75
N ALA A 63 -4.10 -5.84 7.99
CA ALA A 63 -5.42 -6.14 8.55
C ALA A 63 -5.44 -7.54 9.18
N GLY A 64 -4.85 -8.52 8.51
CA GLY A 64 -4.71 -9.87 9.04
C GLY A 64 -3.90 -9.90 10.35
N ILE A 65 -2.68 -9.35 10.36
CA ILE A 65 -1.82 -9.35 11.54
C ILE A 65 -2.51 -8.62 12.71
N ILE A 66 -3.05 -7.42 12.51
CA ILE A 66 -3.73 -6.67 13.57
C ILE A 66 -4.96 -7.43 14.09
N SER A 67 -5.69 -8.16 13.24
CA SER A 67 -6.81 -8.98 13.69
C SER A 67 -6.38 -10.16 14.57
N PHE A 68 -5.16 -10.68 14.40
CA PHE A 68 -4.65 -11.83 15.17
C PHE A 68 -3.89 -11.44 16.43
N ILE A 69 -3.09 -10.37 16.39
CA ILE A 69 -2.21 -9.96 17.51
C ILE A 69 -2.62 -8.62 18.13
N GLY A 70 -3.80 -8.12 17.79
CA GLY A 70 -4.40 -6.93 18.40
C GLY A 70 -3.52 -5.68 18.31
N ARG A 71 -3.47 -4.92 19.41
CA ARG A 71 -2.71 -3.67 19.53
C ARG A 71 -1.22 -3.83 19.25
N ASP A 72 -0.60 -4.96 19.57
CA ASP A 72 0.83 -5.19 19.28
C ASP A 72 1.13 -5.17 17.77
N GLY A 73 0.14 -5.48 16.93
CA GLY A 73 0.23 -5.33 15.49
C GLY A 73 0.30 -3.88 15.02
N SER A 74 -0.27 -2.93 15.77
CA SER A 74 -0.24 -1.50 15.41
C SER A 74 1.17 -0.91 15.39
N VAL A 75 2.15 -1.54 16.06
CA VAL A 75 3.56 -1.11 16.02
C VAL A 75 4.13 -1.22 14.61
N TYR A 76 3.72 -2.23 13.83
CA TYR A 76 4.14 -2.34 12.43
C TYR A 76 3.63 -1.17 11.59
N LEU A 77 2.43 -0.66 11.88
CA LEU A 77 1.88 0.51 11.19
C LEU A 77 2.71 1.77 11.50
N LEU A 78 3.02 2.00 12.78
CA LEU A 78 3.80 3.17 13.22
C LEU A 78 5.24 3.12 12.74
N GLY A 79 5.95 2.00 12.97
CA GLY A 79 7.35 1.83 12.59
C GLY A 79 7.55 1.90 11.08
N TRP A 80 6.68 1.25 10.30
CA TRP A 80 6.76 1.31 8.85
C TRP A 80 6.48 2.72 8.33
N THR A 81 5.37 3.34 8.74
CA THR A 81 5.02 4.69 8.28
C THR A 81 6.07 5.72 8.70
N GLY A 82 6.53 5.64 9.95
CA GLY A 82 7.60 6.49 10.48
C GLY A 82 8.91 6.33 9.71
N GLY A 83 9.33 5.09 9.43
CA GLY A 83 10.50 4.81 8.61
C GLY A 83 10.39 5.40 7.21
N TYR A 84 9.20 5.36 6.61
CA TYR A 84 8.95 5.96 5.30
C TYR A 84 9.13 7.48 5.32
N VAL A 85 8.59 8.14 6.36
CA VAL A 85 8.73 9.58 6.57
C VAL A 85 10.20 9.97 6.80
N LEU A 86 10.94 9.20 7.59
CA LEU A 86 12.37 9.42 7.82
C LEU A 86 13.17 9.28 6.53
N LEU A 87 12.92 8.24 5.73
CA LEU A 87 13.58 8.07 4.43
C LEU A 87 13.27 9.23 3.48
N ALA A 88 12.01 9.69 3.44
CA ALA A 88 11.58 10.81 2.60
C ALA A 88 12.27 12.13 3.00
N PHE A 89 12.45 12.40 4.30
CA PHE A 89 13.11 13.64 4.75
C PHE A 89 14.64 13.56 4.76
N LEU A 90 15.21 12.40 5.14
CA LEU A 90 16.64 12.27 5.41
C LEU A 90 17.43 11.72 4.22
N LEU A 91 16.82 10.93 3.34
CA LEU A 91 17.55 10.27 2.25
C LEU A 91 17.18 10.84 0.89
N ALA A 92 15.88 11.03 0.61
CA ALA A 92 15.42 11.49 -0.70
C ALA A 92 16.05 12.83 -1.17
N PRO A 93 16.27 13.85 -0.31
CA PRO A 93 16.90 15.10 -0.76
C PRO A 93 18.34 14.91 -1.24
N TYR A 94 19.11 14.01 -0.62
CA TYR A 94 20.49 13.73 -1.01
C TYR A 94 20.55 12.94 -2.30
N LEU A 95 19.69 11.93 -2.46
CA LEU A 95 19.59 11.16 -3.70
C LEU A 95 19.18 12.06 -4.88
N ARG A 96 18.24 13.00 -4.66
CA ARG A 96 17.82 13.96 -5.68
C ARG A 96 18.96 14.90 -6.11
N LYS A 97 19.78 15.38 -5.16
CA LYS A 97 20.96 16.20 -5.46
C LYS A 97 22.05 15.42 -6.19
N PHE A 98 22.14 14.11 -5.98
CA PHE A 98 23.14 13.26 -6.61
C PHE A 98 22.89 13.00 -8.10
N GLY A 99 21.64 13.10 -8.56
CA GLY A 99 21.30 13.10 -9.99
C GLY A 99 21.48 11.77 -10.73
N ARG A 100 21.74 10.66 -10.01
CA ARG A 100 21.74 9.30 -10.58
C ARG A 100 20.36 8.67 -10.49
N PHE A 101 20.12 7.68 -11.35
CA PHE A 101 18.82 7.02 -11.48
C PHE A 101 18.59 5.89 -10.47
N THR A 102 19.65 5.34 -9.86
CA THR A 102 19.54 4.15 -8.98
C THR A 102 20.34 4.28 -7.69
N VAL A 103 19.87 3.62 -6.62
CA VAL A 103 20.57 3.55 -5.33
C VAL A 103 21.91 2.81 -5.42
N PRO A 104 22.05 1.69 -6.17
CA PRO A 104 23.35 1.06 -6.34
C PRO A 104 24.38 1.96 -7.04
N ASP A 105 23.96 2.79 -8.00
CA ASP A 105 24.87 3.77 -8.62
C ASP A 105 25.32 4.82 -7.61
N PHE A 106 24.40 5.30 -6.77
CA PHE A 106 24.73 6.20 -5.66
C PHE A 106 25.79 5.59 -4.74
N ILE A 107 25.62 4.34 -4.30
CA ILE A 107 26.58 3.65 -3.44
C ILE A 107 27.93 3.50 -4.14
N GLY A 108 27.92 3.02 -5.39
CA GLY A 108 29.14 2.79 -6.15
C GLY A 108 29.98 4.05 -6.31
N GLU A 109 29.35 5.20 -6.56
CA GLU A 109 30.07 6.46 -6.71
C GLU A 109 30.41 7.11 -5.37
N ARG A 110 29.53 7.03 -4.37
CA ARG A 110 29.78 7.55 -3.02
C ARG A 110 31.02 6.94 -2.37
N TYR A 111 31.28 5.66 -2.64
CA TYR A 111 32.42 4.91 -2.10
C TYR A 111 33.52 4.63 -3.13
N TYR A 112 33.40 5.15 -4.36
CA TYR A 112 34.34 4.90 -5.46
C TYR A 112 34.66 3.40 -5.67
N SER A 113 33.66 2.53 -5.48
CA SER A 113 33.86 1.08 -5.42
C SER A 113 32.88 0.32 -6.31
N ARG A 114 33.44 -0.37 -7.31
CA ARG A 114 32.68 -1.28 -8.17
C ARG A 114 32.10 -2.46 -7.36
N THR A 115 32.85 -2.96 -6.38
CA THR A 115 32.39 -4.03 -5.50
C THR A 115 31.17 -3.59 -4.68
N ALA A 116 31.21 -2.39 -4.09
CA ALA A 116 30.07 -1.84 -3.35
C ALA A 116 28.82 -1.68 -4.23
N ARG A 117 28.99 -1.24 -5.48
CA ARG A 117 27.89 -1.19 -6.47
C ARG A 117 27.29 -2.57 -6.72
N ILE A 118 28.13 -3.58 -6.97
CA ILE A 118 27.66 -4.95 -7.26
C ILE A 118 26.90 -5.52 -6.05
N VAL A 119 27.43 -5.36 -4.84
CA VAL A 119 26.75 -5.79 -3.61
C VAL A 119 25.39 -5.09 -3.48
N ALA A 120 25.33 -3.78 -3.70
CA ALA A 120 24.08 -3.04 -3.67
C ALA A 120 23.06 -3.51 -4.72
N VAL A 121 23.51 -3.87 -5.94
CA VAL A 121 22.64 -4.45 -6.97
C VAL A 121 22.08 -5.81 -6.51
N VAL A 122 22.91 -6.69 -5.95
CA VAL A 122 22.47 -8.00 -5.44
C VAL A 122 21.43 -7.82 -4.34
N CYS A 123 21.69 -6.93 -3.38
CA CYS A 123 20.74 -6.62 -2.32
C CYS A 123 19.42 -6.05 -2.88
N LEU A 124 19.49 -5.12 -3.83
CA LEU A 124 18.32 -4.53 -4.48
C LEU A 124 17.47 -5.62 -5.16
N ILE A 125 18.10 -6.51 -5.92
CA ILE A 125 17.42 -7.61 -6.62
C ILE A 125 16.76 -8.54 -5.60
N PHE A 126 17.48 -8.97 -4.57
CA PHE A 126 16.96 -9.88 -3.54
C PHE A 126 15.73 -9.33 -2.83
N VAL A 127 15.80 -8.08 -2.37
CA VAL A 127 14.69 -7.39 -1.70
C VAL A 127 13.50 -7.20 -2.66
N SER A 128 13.76 -6.78 -3.89
CA SER A 128 12.72 -6.55 -4.90
C SER A 128 11.98 -7.83 -5.26
N PHE A 129 12.69 -8.95 -5.48
CA PHE A 129 12.06 -10.23 -5.77
C PHE A 129 11.21 -10.75 -4.61
N THR A 130 11.72 -10.63 -3.38
CA THR A 130 10.98 -11.04 -2.17
C THR A 130 9.68 -10.24 -2.05
N TYR A 131 9.75 -8.93 -2.27
CA TYR A 131 8.58 -8.06 -2.20
C TYR A 131 7.57 -8.37 -3.32
N VAL A 132 8.03 -8.47 -4.57
CA VAL A 132 7.18 -8.78 -5.72
C VAL A 132 6.49 -10.13 -5.56
N ALA A 133 7.18 -11.16 -5.05
CA ALA A 133 6.58 -12.46 -4.80
C ALA A 133 5.37 -12.38 -3.85
N GLY A 134 5.50 -11.64 -2.75
CA GLY A 134 4.40 -11.40 -1.81
C GLY A 134 3.23 -10.63 -2.44
N GLN A 135 3.53 -9.57 -3.21
CA GLN A 135 2.50 -8.79 -3.91
C GLN A 135 1.77 -9.62 -4.97
N MET A 136 2.49 -10.44 -5.73
CA MET A 136 1.89 -11.32 -6.73
C MET A 136 0.94 -12.33 -6.10
N ARG A 137 1.28 -12.87 -4.92
CA ARG A 137 0.34 -13.73 -4.18
C ARG A 137 -0.95 -12.98 -3.81
N GLY A 138 -0.84 -11.73 -3.36
CA GLY A 138 -1.99 -10.86 -3.10
C GLY A 138 -2.86 -10.65 -4.33
N VAL A 139 -2.25 -10.29 -5.47
CA VAL A 139 -2.93 -10.15 -6.77
C VAL A 139 -3.66 -11.44 -7.15
N GLY A 140 -2.99 -12.59 -7.05
CA GLY A 140 -3.59 -13.88 -7.38
C GLY A 140 -4.80 -14.22 -6.53
N ILE A 141 -4.75 -13.97 -5.21
CA ILE A 141 -5.89 -14.20 -4.31
C ILE A 141 -7.07 -13.32 -4.73
N VAL A 142 -6.83 -12.04 -4.99
CA VAL A 142 -7.88 -11.10 -5.39
C VAL A 142 -8.50 -11.51 -6.74
N PHE A 143 -7.67 -11.78 -7.74
CA PHE A 143 -8.15 -12.17 -9.08
C PHE A 143 -8.84 -13.53 -9.09
N SER A 144 -8.37 -14.51 -8.31
CA SER A 144 -9.02 -15.82 -8.18
C SER A 144 -10.45 -15.72 -7.67
N ARG A 145 -10.69 -14.78 -6.74
CA ARG A 145 -12.03 -14.55 -6.17
C ARG A 145 -12.96 -13.83 -7.13
N PHE A 146 -12.45 -12.93 -7.95
CA PHE A 146 -13.28 -12.17 -8.88
C PHE A 146 -13.54 -12.92 -10.18
N LEU A 147 -12.51 -13.50 -10.78
CA LEU A 147 -12.62 -14.22 -12.05
C LEU A 147 -13.03 -15.69 -11.86
N GLU A 148 -13.16 -16.14 -10.61
CA GLU A 148 -13.51 -17.53 -10.25
C GLU A 148 -12.54 -18.57 -10.86
N VAL A 149 -11.27 -18.19 -10.96
CA VAL A 149 -10.17 -19.03 -11.46
C VAL A 149 -9.25 -19.46 -10.32
N ASP A 150 -8.34 -20.39 -10.58
CA ASP A 150 -7.31 -20.74 -9.60
C ASP A 150 -6.35 -19.56 -9.35
N VAL A 151 -5.69 -19.56 -8.19
CA VAL A 151 -4.78 -18.47 -7.78
C VAL A 151 -3.63 -18.29 -8.77
N SER A 152 -3.07 -19.36 -9.33
CA SER A 152 -1.93 -19.28 -10.26
C SER A 152 -2.34 -18.61 -11.56
N THR A 153 -3.50 -18.97 -12.11
CA THR A 153 -4.10 -18.30 -13.27
C THR A 153 -4.40 -16.83 -12.96
N GLY A 154 -4.93 -16.53 -11.77
CA GLY A 154 -5.14 -15.17 -11.30
C GLY A 154 -3.85 -14.33 -11.27
N VAL A 155 -2.73 -14.91 -10.81
CA VAL A 155 -1.41 -14.26 -10.85
C VAL A 155 -1.00 -13.95 -12.29
N ILE A 156 -1.10 -14.93 -13.20
CA ILE A 156 -0.67 -14.76 -14.60
C ILE A 156 -1.46 -13.63 -15.28
N ILE A 157 -2.78 -13.59 -15.09
CA ILE A 157 -3.64 -12.53 -15.64
C ILE A 157 -3.24 -11.17 -15.07
N GLY A 158 -3.10 -11.07 -13.74
CA GLY A 158 -2.69 -9.84 -13.08
C GLY A 158 -1.32 -9.35 -13.56
N MET A 159 -0.34 -10.24 -13.67
CA MET A 159 0.98 -9.93 -14.22
C MET A 159 0.91 -9.41 -15.65
N ALA A 160 0.12 -10.04 -16.52
CA ALA A 160 -0.02 -9.61 -17.91
C ALA A 160 -0.60 -8.20 -18.00
N VAL A 161 -1.65 -7.89 -17.23
CA VAL A 161 -2.28 -6.56 -17.21
C VAL A 161 -1.31 -5.50 -16.70
N VAL A 162 -0.64 -5.76 -15.57
CA VAL A 162 0.35 -4.84 -14.99
C VAL A 162 1.51 -4.60 -15.93
N PHE A 163 2.02 -5.67 -16.55
CA PHE A 163 3.10 -5.59 -17.51
C PHE A 163 2.74 -4.70 -18.71
N MET A 164 1.53 -4.84 -19.27
CA MET A 164 1.10 -4.03 -20.42
C MET A 164 1.14 -2.53 -20.11
N TYR A 165 0.50 -2.07 -19.03
CA TYR A 165 0.46 -0.62 -18.77
C TYR A 165 1.79 -0.08 -18.24
N ALA A 166 2.58 -0.89 -17.52
CA ALA A 166 3.87 -0.47 -16.98
C ALA A 166 4.91 -0.24 -18.10
N VAL A 167 4.97 -1.16 -19.08
CA VAL A 167 5.91 -1.06 -20.21
C VAL A 167 5.52 0.07 -21.16
N LEU A 168 4.22 0.29 -21.38
CA LEU A 168 3.74 1.34 -22.29
C LEU A 168 3.88 2.75 -21.68
N GLY A 169 3.62 2.92 -20.38
CA GLY A 169 3.57 4.23 -19.74
C GLY A 169 4.91 4.77 -19.23
N GLY A 170 5.87 3.90 -18.88
CA GLY A 170 7.08 4.32 -18.16
C GLY A 170 6.76 5.00 -16.82
N MET A 171 7.74 5.67 -16.20
CA MET A 171 7.58 6.30 -14.88
C MET A 171 6.47 7.36 -14.86
N LYS A 172 6.30 8.11 -15.96
CA LYS A 172 5.22 9.10 -16.09
C LYS A 172 3.86 8.41 -16.02
N GLY A 173 3.64 7.36 -16.81
CA GLY A 173 2.39 6.60 -16.76
C GLY A 173 2.15 5.92 -15.44
N ILE A 174 3.17 5.29 -14.87
CA ILE A 174 3.09 4.68 -13.54
C ILE A 174 2.65 5.72 -12.51
N THR A 175 3.28 6.88 -12.47
CA THR A 175 2.94 7.96 -11.52
C THR A 175 1.48 8.38 -11.64
N TYR A 176 0.98 8.67 -12.85
CA TYR A 176 -0.41 9.11 -13.02
C TYR A 176 -1.41 7.96 -12.76
N THR A 177 -1.07 6.72 -13.09
CA THR A 177 -1.91 5.56 -12.71
C THR A 177 -1.97 5.39 -11.21
N GLN A 178 -0.86 5.58 -10.49
CA GLN A 178 -0.81 5.54 -9.04
C GLN A 178 -1.60 6.68 -8.39
N VAL A 179 -1.64 7.87 -8.99
CA VAL A 179 -2.52 8.95 -8.51
C VAL A 179 -3.99 8.56 -8.64
N ALA A 180 -4.40 7.96 -9.76
CA ALA A 180 -5.77 7.46 -9.89
C ALA A 180 -6.07 6.35 -8.86
N GLN A 181 -5.12 5.43 -8.64
CA GLN A 181 -5.22 4.38 -7.62
C GLN A 181 -5.33 4.97 -6.20
N TYR A 182 -4.55 6.00 -5.87
CA TYR A 182 -4.62 6.70 -4.59
C TYR A 182 -6.05 7.18 -4.30
N CYS A 183 -6.67 7.87 -5.25
CA CYS A 183 -8.04 8.37 -5.07
C CYS A 183 -9.05 7.24 -4.82
N VAL A 184 -8.93 6.14 -5.58
CA VAL A 184 -9.79 4.96 -5.41
C VAL A 184 -9.57 4.31 -4.05
N LEU A 185 -8.32 4.13 -3.63
CA LEU A 185 -7.95 3.48 -2.38
C LEU A 185 -8.38 4.30 -1.15
N ILE A 186 -8.17 5.62 -1.17
CA ILE A 186 -8.62 6.50 -0.07
C ILE A 186 -10.13 6.43 0.07
N PHE A 187 -10.88 6.48 -1.03
CA PHE A 187 -12.33 6.32 -0.98
C PHE A 187 -12.73 4.94 -0.45
N ALA A 188 -12.09 3.88 -0.95
CA ALA A 188 -12.36 2.50 -0.54
C ALA A 188 -12.06 2.25 0.95
N TYR A 189 -11.09 2.96 1.54
CA TYR A 189 -10.76 2.82 2.96
C TYR A 189 -11.64 3.69 3.85
N MET A 190 -11.85 4.95 3.44
CA MET A 190 -12.57 5.92 4.27
C MET A 190 -14.06 5.65 4.34
N VAL A 191 -14.70 5.24 3.23
CA VAL A 191 -16.15 5.03 3.22
C VAL A 191 -16.58 3.96 4.24
N PRO A 192 -16.05 2.72 4.21
CA PRO A 192 -16.43 1.73 5.22
C PRO A 192 -16.09 2.18 6.64
N ALA A 193 -14.92 2.79 6.86
CA ALA A 193 -14.52 3.25 8.17
C ALA A 193 -15.47 4.31 8.75
N ILE A 194 -15.87 5.31 7.95
CA ILE A 194 -16.82 6.36 8.35
C ILE A 194 -18.18 5.76 8.66
N PHE A 195 -18.71 4.91 7.78
CA PHE A 195 -20.03 4.31 8.00
C PHE A 195 -20.06 3.40 9.23
N ILE A 196 -19.00 2.60 9.47
CA ILE A 196 -18.86 1.79 10.68
C ILE A 196 -18.81 2.68 11.92
N SER A 197 -18.04 3.77 11.88
CA SER A 197 -17.96 4.73 12.98
C SER A 197 -19.33 5.34 13.30
N ILE A 198 -20.08 5.79 12.29
CA ILE A 198 -21.44 6.32 12.48
C ILE A 198 -22.35 5.26 13.08
N MET A 199 -22.35 4.03 12.56
CA MET A 199 -23.23 2.96 13.04
C MET A 199 -22.97 2.54 14.48
N ILE A 200 -21.71 2.63 14.93
CA ILE A 200 -21.32 2.15 16.27
C ILE A 200 -21.34 3.29 17.29
N THR A 201 -21.08 4.54 16.91
CA THR A 201 -20.83 5.64 17.87
C THR A 201 -21.47 6.97 17.53
N ASP A 202 -22.28 7.06 16.45
CA ASP A 202 -22.80 8.30 15.86
C ASP A 202 -21.73 9.35 15.47
N ASN A 203 -20.44 8.99 15.50
CA ASN A 203 -19.37 9.88 15.12
C ASN A 203 -18.92 9.61 13.67
N PRO A 204 -18.97 10.60 12.76
CA PRO A 204 -18.52 10.42 11.38
C PRO A 204 -16.99 10.35 11.23
N ILE A 205 -16.22 10.67 12.27
CA ILE A 205 -14.76 10.64 12.25
C ILE A 205 -14.28 9.35 12.91
N PRO A 206 -13.80 8.33 12.15
CA PRO A 206 -13.44 7.03 12.69
C PRO A 206 -12.41 7.08 13.80
N GLN A 207 -11.47 8.02 13.74
CA GLN A 207 -10.44 8.20 14.75
C GLN A 207 -11.03 8.63 16.10
N LEU A 208 -12.08 9.46 16.08
CA LEU A 208 -12.78 9.89 17.29
C LEU A 208 -13.76 8.81 17.74
N GLY A 209 -14.48 8.17 16.80
CA GLY A 209 -15.38 7.06 17.09
C GLY A 209 -14.66 5.86 17.71
N PHE A 210 -13.43 5.56 17.29
CA PHE A 210 -12.66 4.46 17.87
C PHE A 210 -12.35 4.67 19.37
N GLY A 211 -12.29 5.93 19.83
CA GLY A 211 -12.07 6.28 21.23
C GLY A 211 -13.34 6.54 22.03
N SER A 212 -14.52 6.44 21.43
CA SER A 212 -15.80 6.79 22.09
C SER A 212 -16.53 5.57 22.63
N GLU A 213 -17.66 5.83 23.29
CA GLU A 213 -18.62 4.81 23.72
C GLU A 213 -19.44 4.26 22.55
N VAL A 214 -19.87 3.01 22.68
CA VAL A 214 -20.77 2.36 21.73
C VAL A 214 -22.21 2.79 22.01
N ASN A 215 -22.94 3.09 20.95
CA ASN A 215 -24.35 3.52 21.00
C ASN A 215 -25.37 2.38 21.17
N ASP A 216 -24.95 1.25 21.76
CA ASP A 216 -25.81 0.09 22.03
C ASP A 216 -26.44 0.12 23.44
N GLY A 217 -26.21 1.21 24.20
CA GLY A 217 -26.70 1.38 25.57
C GLY A 217 -25.94 0.58 26.63
N SER A 218 -24.85 -0.11 26.26
CA SER A 218 -24.02 -0.89 27.19
C SER A 218 -23.10 -0.03 28.08
N GLY A 219 -22.85 1.23 27.71
CA GLY A 219 -21.88 2.11 28.37
C GLY A 219 -20.42 1.67 28.18
N LEU A 220 -20.15 0.74 27.26
CA LEU A 220 -18.80 0.29 26.94
C LEU A 220 -18.15 1.20 25.90
N SER A 221 -16.85 1.44 26.04
CA SER A 221 -16.05 2.00 24.96
C SER A 221 -15.94 1.02 23.78
N VAL A 222 -15.71 1.55 22.57
CA VAL A 222 -15.44 0.73 21.37
C VAL A 222 -14.30 -0.25 21.61
N LEU A 223 -13.24 0.16 22.32
CA LEU A 223 -12.11 -0.70 22.67
C LEU A 223 -12.51 -1.85 23.59
N GLN A 224 -13.30 -1.59 24.63
CA GLN A 224 -13.79 -2.64 25.54
C GLN A 224 -14.73 -3.61 24.82
N LYS A 225 -15.60 -3.08 23.94
CA LYS A 225 -16.47 -3.93 23.11
C LYS A 225 -15.65 -4.81 22.16
N LEU A 226 -14.59 -4.25 21.56
CA LEU A 226 -13.67 -4.97 20.70
C LEU A 226 -12.94 -6.08 21.47
N ASP A 227 -12.48 -5.80 22.68
CA ASP A 227 -11.86 -6.81 23.56
C ASP A 227 -12.83 -7.98 23.83
N SER A 228 -14.07 -7.68 24.23
CA SER A 228 -15.08 -8.72 24.47
C SER A 228 -15.37 -9.56 23.21
N VAL A 229 -15.51 -8.92 22.05
CA VAL A 229 -15.77 -9.61 20.78
C VAL A 229 -14.60 -10.53 20.40
N LEU A 230 -13.36 -10.07 20.58
CA LEU A 230 -12.19 -10.91 20.29
C LEU A 230 -12.10 -12.11 21.25
N LEU A 231 -12.35 -11.89 22.54
CA LEU A 231 -12.39 -12.96 23.53
C LEU A 231 -13.48 -14.01 23.21
N ASP A 232 -14.68 -13.55 22.83
CA ASP A 232 -15.79 -14.42 22.42
C ASP A 232 -15.46 -15.25 21.18
N LEU A 233 -14.63 -14.71 20.27
CA LEU A 233 -14.12 -15.40 19.08
C LEU A 233 -12.91 -16.31 19.38
N GLY A 234 -12.43 -16.36 20.62
CA GLY A 234 -11.29 -17.17 21.04
C GLY A 234 -9.91 -16.55 20.79
N PHE A 235 -9.84 -15.25 20.53
CA PHE A 235 -8.59 -14.48 20.42
C PHE A 235 -8.23 -13.83 21.77
N SER A 236 -7.01 -13.31 21.88
CA SER A 236 -6.63 -12.42 22.98
C SER A 236 -7.35 -11.08 22.86
N ALA A 237 -7.52 -10.38 23.98
CA ALA A 237 -8.07 -9.02 23.97
C ALA A 237 -7.20 -8.10 23.08
N TYR A 238 -7.83 -7.18 22.36
CA TYR A 238 -7.14 -6.24 21.48
C TYR A 238 -6.16 -5.36 22.28
N THR A 239 -6.56 -4.94 23.49
CA THR A 239 -5.78 -4.01 24.32
C THR A 239 -4.70 -4.68 25.17
N GLU A 240 -4.71 -6.02 25.26
CA GLU A 240 -3.74 -6.82 26.01
C GLU A 240 -2.41 -6.87 25.23
N GLY A 241 -1.69 -5.75 25.22
CA GLY A 241 -0.37 -5.64 24.62
C GLY A 241 0.65 -6.42 25.44
N SER A 242 1.23 -7.46 24.83
CA SER A 242 2.27 -8.29 25.46
C SER A 242 3.67 -7.71 25.27
N LYS A 243 3.84 -6.81 24.29
CA LYS A 243 5.12 -6.21 23.95
C LYS A 243 5.42 -4.96 24.78
N SER A 244 6.71 -4.78 25.06
CA SER A 244 7.20 -3.60 25.77
C SER A 244 6.86 -2.33 24.99
N THR A 245 6.44 -1.29 25.70
CA THR A 245 6.22 0.05 25.12
C THR A 245 7.51 0.69 24.59
N ILE A 246 8.68 0.15 24.93
CA ILE A 246 9.98 0.57 24.39
C ILE A 246 10.07 0.25 22.89
N ASP A 247 9.51 -0.87 22.43
CA ASP A 247 9.53 -1.29 21.02
C ASP A 247 8.59 -0.45 20.13
N VAL A 248 7.77 0.42 20.72
CA VAL A 248 6.84 1.31 20.01
C VAL A 248 7.56 2.54 19.44
N PHE A 249 8.73 2.88 19.98
CA PHE A 249 9.50 4.08 19.61
C PHE A 249 10.94 3.79 19.13
N ALA A 250 11.39 2.54 19.16
CA ALA A 250 12.71 2.11 18.68
C ALA A 250 12.65 1.62 17.23
#